data_AF-A0A9D0ZFP0-F1
#
_entry.id   AF-A0A9D0ZFP0-F1
#
_cell.length_a   1.000
_cell.length_b   1.000
_cell.length_c   1.000
_cell.angle_alpha   90.00
_cell.angle_beta   90.00
_cell.angle_gamma   90.00
#
_symmetry.space_group_name_H-M   'P 1'
#
loop_
_entity.id
_entity.type
_entity.pdbx_description
1 polymer ?
#
loop_
_entity_poly.entity_id
_entity_poly.type
_entity_poly.pdbx_seq_one_letter_code
_entity_poly.pdbx_strand_id
1 'polypeptide(L)'
;MKKNLMQLVTFLLCAVLLILNIAQARRINSLQDTIESRLKDIQNEVNYSADNSVARVEHLLDQAGRQVEEYGLTPLGVDGDSNTLEAEAYAVLGSYYAGTEVTLLAEAGGTELRVPMESSGDGRFTAQLALPLEADAEIGLTVLISGGGLESREKLGRWGDISMLLPLQYGGVGWSGPSYANGRAESNFHITIEGFGGAAPEVSEAAFAVYRNGEAVQEFGAVADPHSPQDSRAYYTVDTEHNFWSLECEPGDAIEIRFTCVDGDGLGYEFLMLSFNAAEEENATADDPAEDPGRLLRLFWNE
;
A
#
# COMPACT_ATOMS: atom_id res chain seq x y z
N MET A 1 -12.34 -9.83 -67.54
CA MET A 1 -12.68 -10.49 -66.26
C MET A 1 -11.48 -10.87 -65.36
N LYS A 2 -10.22 -10.87 -65.82
CA LYS A 2 -9.04 -11.19 -64.96
C LYS A 2 -8.57 -10.07 -64.00
N LYS A 3 -8.81 -8.79 -64.33
CA LYS A 3 -8.36 -7.64 -63.51
C LYS A 3 -9.11 -7.51 -62.17
N ASN A 4 -10.43 -7.70 -62.18
CA ASN A 4 -11.25 -7.60 -60.97
C ASN A 4 -11.02 -8.77 -60.01
N LEU A 5 -10.65 -9.95 -60.53
CA LEU A 5 -10.32 -11.12 -59.70
C LEU A 5 -9.01 -10.90 -58.93
N MET A 6 -7.99 -10.34 -59.60
CA MET A 6 -6.70 -10.09 -58.96
C MET A 6 -6.81 -9.02 -57.87
N GLN A 7 -7.59 -7.95 -58.11
CA GLN A 7 -7.87 -6.92 -57.10
C GLN A 7 -8.69 -7.45 -55.92
N LEU A 8 -9.69 -8.30 -56.17
CA LEU A 8 -10.48 -8.94 -55.11
C LEU A 8 -9.60 -9.83 -54.22
N VAL A 9 -8.71 -10.62 -54.83
CA VAL A 9 -7.78 -11.51 -54.11
C VAL A 9 -6.77 -10.70 -53.30
N THR A 10 -6.23 -9.60 -53.84
CA THR A 10 -5.32 -8.72 -53.09
C THR A 10 -6.05 -8.03 -51.93
N PHE A 11 -7.30 -7.59 -52.12
CA PHE A 11 -8.09 -6.96 -51.06
C PHE A 11 -8.41 -7.94 -49.93
N LEU A 12 -8.82 -9.18 -50.27
CA LEU A 12 -9.04 -10.25 -49.29
C LEU A 12 -7.76 -10.58 -48.52
N LEU A 13 -6.62 -10.65 -49.21
CA LEU A 13 -5.33 -10.90 -48.58
C LEU A 13 -4.95 -9.78 -47.61
N CYS A 14 -5.13 -8.51 -48.00
CA CYS A 14 -4.89 -7.37 -47.13
C CYS A 14 -5.83 -7.35 -45.91
N ALA A 15 -7.11 -7.70 -46.08
CA ALA A 15 -8.07 -7.78 -44.98
C ALA A 15 -7.69 -8.88 -43.97
N VAL A 16 -7.27 -10.06 -44.46
CA VAL A 16 -6.80 -11.16 -43.59
C VAL A 16 -5.51 -10.78 -42.87
N LEU A 17 -4.56 -10.12 -43.54
CA LEU A 17 -3.33 -9.63 -42.93
C LEU A 17 -3.61 -8.56 -41.86
N LEU A 18 -4.58 -7.68 -42.08
CA LEU A 18 -5.00 -6.67 -41.11
C LEU A 18 -5.61 -7.31 -39.87
N ILE A 19 -6.50 -8.29 -40.05
CA ILE A 19 -7.11 -9.03 -38.93
C ILE A 19 -6.05 -9.79 -38.13
N LEU A 20 -5.09 -10.43 -38.82
CA LEU A 20 -3.97 -11.10 -38.17
C LEU A 20 -3.06 -10.12 -37.42
N ASN A 21 -2.81 -8.94 -37.97
CA ASN A 21 -2.00 -7.91 -37.32
C ASN A 21 -2.70 -7.35 -36.07
N ILE A 22 -4.01 -7.11 -36.14
CA ILE A 22 -4.83 -6.69 -34.98
C ILE A 22 -4.88 -7.79 -33.91
N ALA A 23 -5.04 -9.05 -34.31
CA ALA A 23 -5.03 -10.17 -33.37
C ALA A 23 -3.66 -10.38 -32.70
N GLN A 24 -2.57 -10.14 -33.45
CA GLN A 24 -1.22 -10.16 -32.91
C GLN A 24 -0.97 -8.98 -31.97
N ALA A 25 -1.43 -7.77 -32.31
CA ALA A 25 -1.34 -6.59 -31.45
C ALA A 25 -2.09 -6.78 -30.12
N ARG A 26 -3.32 -7.32 -30.15
CA ARG A 26 -4.08 -7.65 -28.94
C ARG A 26 -3.37 -8.67 -28.05
N ARG A 27 -2.73 -9.66 -28.67
CA ARG A 27 -1.97 -10.68 -27.94
C ARG A 27 -0.68 -10.12 -27.34
N ILE A 28 -0.03 -9.19 -28.04
CA ILE A 28 1.15 -8.47 -27.55
C ILE A 28 0.78 -7.58 -26.37
N ASN A 29 -0.33 -6.84 -26.43
CA ASN A 29 -0.80 -6.03 -25.30
C ASN A 29 -1.13 -6.90 -24.08
N SER A 30 -1.87 -8.01 -24.25
CA SER A 30 -2.15 -8.90 -23.11
C SER A 30 -0.89 -9.54 -22.51
N LEU A 31 0.15 -9.72 -23.33
CA LEU A 31 1.46 -10.21 -22.88
C LEU A 31 2.23 -9.11 -22.17
N GLN A 32 2.16 -7.85 -22.62
CA GLN A 32 2.72 -6.70 -21.93
C GLN A 32 2.04 -6.47 -20.59
N ASP A 33 0.71 -6.48 -20.51
CA ASP A 33 -0.04 -6.29 -19.26
C ASP A 33 0.31 -7.38 -18.23
N THR A 34 0.46 -8.63 -18.68
CA THR A 34 0.88 -9.75 -17.82
C THR A 34 2.35 -9.63 -17.40
N ILE A 35 3.21 -9.07 -18.26
CA ILE A 35 4.61 -8.82 -17.95
C ILE A 35 4.75 -7.63 -17.00
N GLU A 36 3.94 -6.59 -17.14
CA GLU A 36 3.91 -5.42 -16.26
C GLU A 36 3.33 -5.77 -14.90
N SER A 37 2.24 -6.56 -14.83
CA SER A 37 1.70 -7.04 -13.56
C SER A 37 2.72 -7.92 -12.84
N ARG A 38 3.37 -8.83 -13.57
CA ARG A 38 4.43 -9.66 -12.99
C ARG A 38 5.68 -8.85 -12.66
N LEU A 39 6.00 -7.81 -13.41
CA LEU A 39 7.10 -6.91 -13.08
C LEU A 39 6.79 -6.11 -11.83
N LYS A 40 5.53 -5.69 -11.62
CA LYS A 40 5.08 -4.97 -10.42
C LYS A 40 4.99 -5.89 -9.20
N ASP A 41 4.49 -7.11 -9.36
CA ASP A 41 4.54 -8.16 -8.33
C ASP A 41 6.00 -8.49 -7.97
N ILE A 42 6.86 -8.65 -8.99
CA ILE A 42 8.30 -8.85 -8.81
C ILE A 42 8.94 -7.59 -8.25
N GLN A 43 8.54 -6.36 -8.57
CA GLN A 43 9.10 -5.13 -8.01
C GLN A 43 8.68 -4.93 -6.57
N ASN A 44 7.48 -5.34 -6.18
CA ASN A 44 7.04 -5.37 -4.81
C ASN A 44 7.81 -6.45 -4.04
N GLU A 45 7.95 -7.65 -4.61
CA GLU A 45 8.73 -8.73 -4.02
C GLU A 45 10.26 -8.44 -4.01
N VAL A 46 10.76 -7.68 -4.98
CA VAL A 46 12.17 -7.25 -5.13
C VAL A 46 12.45 -6.01 -4.30
N ASN A 47 11.53 -5.06 -4.12
CA ASN A 47 11.70 -4.02 -3.10
C ASN A 47 11.73 -4.64 -1.68
N TYR A 48 11.07 -5.79 -1.50
CA TYR A 48 11.23 -6.64 -0.32
C TYR A 48 12.50 -7.54 -0.33
N SER A 49 13.21 -7.71 -1.44
CA SER A 49 14.26 -8.75 -1.62
C SER A 49 15.57 -8.28 -2.31
N ALA A 50 15.71 -7.03 -2.72
CA ALA A 50 16.81 -6.50 -3.56
C ALA A 50 18.12 -6.19 -2.82
N ASP A 51 18.25 -6.51 -1.54
CA ASP A 51 19.51 -6.36 -0.81
C ASP A 51 20.37 -7.64 -0.79
N ASN A 52 19.97 -8.72 -1.45
CA ASN A 52 20.30 -10.07 -0.95
C ASN A 52 21.52 -10.82 -1.56
N SER A 53 22.43 -10.17 -2.29
CA SER A 53 23.59 -10.89 -2.89
C SER A 53 24.97 -10.49 -2.36
N VAL A 54 25.17 -9.22 -1.97
CA VAL A 54 26.36 -8.80 -1.22
C VAL A 54 26.12 -8.95 0.28
N ALA A 55 24.87 -8.73 0.74
CA ALA A 55 24.46 -8.94 2.12
C ALA A 55 24.51 -10.40 2.58
N ARG A 56 24.43 -11.40 1.69
CA ARG A 56 24.35 -12.81 2.11
C ARG A 56 25.60 -13.33 2.83
N VAL A 57 26.78 -12.74 2.56
CA VAL A 57 28.04 -13.09 3.23
C VAL A 57 28.23 -12.28 4.52
N GLU A 58 27.78 -11.02 4.56
CA GLU A 58 27.74 -10.20 5.78
C GLU A 58 26.67 -10.70 6.77
N HIS A 59 25.51 -11.13 6.28
CA HIS A 59 24.36 -11.62 7.06
C HIS A 59 24.68 -12.93 7.81
N LEU A 60 25.51 -13.81 7.23
CA LEU A 60 25.99 -15.03 7.89
C LEU A 60 27.05 -14.75 8.98
N LEU A 61 27.81 -13.65 8.86
CA LEU A 61 28.77 -13.22 9.88
C LEU A 61 28.09 -12.41 10.99
N ASP A 62 27.06 -11.63 10.66
CA ASP A 62 26.25 -10.85 11.60
C ASP A 62 25.40 -11.75 12.50
N GLN A 63 24.71 -12.77 11.94
CA GLN A 63 23.90 -13.72 12.72
C GLN A 63 24.69 -14.52 13.78
N ALA A 64 26.00 -14.73 13.59
CA ALA A 64 26.82 -15.45 14.56
C ALA A 64 27.21 -14.60 15.79
N GLY A 65 27.01 -13.27 15.72
CA GLY A 65 27.32 -12.31 16.79
C GLY A 65 26.10 -11.57 17.38
N ARG A 66 24.90 -11.77 16.81
CA ARG A 66 23.66 -11.19 17.32
C ARG A 66 23.29 -11.79 18.67
N GLN A 67 22.92 -10.92 19.62
CA GLN A 67 22.38 -11.31 20.91
C GLN A 67 20.86 -11.44 20.85
N VAL A 68 20.21 -10.74 19.92
CA VAL A 68 18.75 -10.76 19.72
C VAL A 68 18.39 -11.86 18.73
N GLU A 69 17.60 -12.83 19.17
CA GLU A 69 17.12 -13.94 18.34
C GLU A 69 15.82 -13.59 17.62
N GLU A 70 14.94 -12.85 18.29
CA GLU A 70 13.63 -12.47 17.79
C GLU A 70 13.30 -11.04 18.22
N TYR A 71 12.63 -10.29 17.36
CA TYR A 71 12.12 -8.97 17.69
C TYR A 71 10.85 -8.70 16.90
N GLY A 72 10.09 -7.70 17.35
CA GLY A 72 8.92 -7.23 16.61
C GLY A 72 8.39 -5.92 17.15
N LEU A 73 7.43 -5.37 16.40
CA LEU A 73 6.69 -4.17 16.72
C LEU A 73 5.22 -4.46 16.44
N THR A 74 4.36 -4.24 17.42
CA THR A 74 2.93 -4.53 17.33
C THR A 74 2.15 -3.26 17.71
N PRO A 75 1.35 -2.68 16.79
CA PRO A 75 0.50 -1.56 17.12
C PRO A 75 -0.59 -2.00 18.09
N LEU A 76 -0.90 -1.11 19.03
CA LEU A 76 -1.91 -1.30 20.07
C LEU A 76 -3.16 -0.45 19.82
N GLY A 77 -3.00 0.66 19.09
CA GLY A 77 -4.06 1.60 18.75
C GLY A 77 -3.47 2.98 18.48
N VAL A 78 -4.32 3.97 18.23
CA VAL A 78 -3.92 5.36 18.01
C VAL A 78 -4.50 6.27 19.10
N ASP A 79 -3.73 7.27 19.51
CA ASP A 79 -4.15 8.30 20.46
C ASP A 79 -4.32 9.65 19.75
N GLY A 80 -5.56 10.13 19.69
CA GLY A 80 -5.92 11.40 19.07
C GLY A 80 -5.51 12.63 19.87
N ASP A 81 -5.35 12.53 21.19
CA ASP A 81 -4.93 13.68 22.01
C ASP A 81 -3.46 14.02 21.79
N SER A 82 -2.62 12.99 21.57
CA SER A 82 -1.19 13.13 21.36
C SER A 82 -0.74 12.98 19.90
N ASN A 83 -1.67 12.59 19.01
CA ASN A 83 -1.42 12.33 17.59
C ASN A 83 -0.31 11.27 17.35
N THR A 84 -0.37 10.18 18.11
CA THR A 84 0.61 9.09 18.05
C THR A 84 -0.02 7.72 17.86
N LEU A 85 0.71 6.84 17.18
CA LEU A 85 0.46 5.40 17.18
C LEU A 85 1.12 4.78 18.42
N GLU A 86 0.32 4.16 19.26
CA GLU A 86 0.79 3.37 20.39
C GLU A 86 1.20 1.98 19.90
N ALA A 87 2.40 1.53 20.25
CA ALA A 87 2.93 0.24 19.84
C ALA A 87 3.76 -0.42 20.94
N GLU A 88 3.72 -1.76 21.00
CA GLU A 88 4.64 -2.55 21.80
C GLU A 88 5.78 -3.06 20.93
N ALA A 89 7.01 -2.71 21.30
CA ALA A 89 8.21 -3.32 20.76
C ALA A 89 8.69 -4.43 21.69
N TYR A 90 9.18 -5.53 21.12
CA TYR A 90 9.82 -6.59 21.88
C TYR A 90 11.14 -7.05 21.27
N ALA A 91 12.02 -7.55 22.13
CA ALA A 91 13.26 -8.22 21.76
C ALA A 91 13.48 -9.43 22.67
N VAL A 92 13.88 -10.56 22.08
CA VAL A 92 14.20 -11.81 22.78
C VAL A 92 15.70 -12.06 22.66
N LEU A 93 16.39 -12.13 23.79
CA LEU A 93 17.83 -12.40 23.82
C LEU A 93 18.11 -13.90 23.90
N GLY A 94 19.00 -14.40 23.04
CA GLY A 94 19.42 -15.81 23.04
C GLY A 94 20.30 -16.20 24.23
N SER A 95 21.00 -15.22 24.80
CA SER A 95 21.70 -15.37 26.07
C SER A 95 21.64 -14.08 26.87
N TYR A 96 21.32 -14.19 28.16
CA TYR A 96 21.26 -13.07 29.08
C TYR A 96 21.70 -13.52 30.48
N TYR A 97 22.05 -12.54 31.31
CA TYR A 97 22.47 -12.76 32.69
C TYR A 97 21.49 -12.06 33.64
N ALA A 98 21.53 -12.45 34.92
CA ALA A 98 20.81 -11.70 35.94
C ALA A 98 21.33 -10.25 35.98
N GLY A 99 20.42 -9.29 35.84
CA GLY A 99 20.78 -7.87 35.74
C GLY A 99 21.16 -7.39 34.34
N THR A 100 20.84 -8.15 33.28
CA THR A 100 20.84 -7.60 31.92
C THR A 100 19.75 -6.53 31.79
N GLU A 101 20.15 -5.35 31.36
CA GLU A 101 19.29 -4.22 31.03
C GLU A 101 19.29 -4.01 29.52
N VAL A 102 18.10 -3.79 28.96
CA VAL A 102 17.92 -3.52 27.53
C VAL A 102 17.25 -2.17 27.39
N THR A 103 17.79 -1.31 26.54
CA THR A 103 17.20 -0.02 26.18
C THR A 103 16.89 -0.02 24.70
N LEU A 104 15.65 0.31 24.34
CA LEU A 104 15.23 0.50 22.96
C LEU A 104 15.50 1.93 22.51
N LEU A 105 16.05 2.05 21.30
CA LEU A 105 16.15 3.28 20.54
C LEU A 105 15.24 3.12 19.31
N ALA A 106 14.18 3.92 19.24
CA ALA A 106 13.31 3.99 18.09
C ALA A 106 13.53 5.33 17.37
N GLU A 107 13.80 5.27 16.07
CA GLU A 107 13.93 6.45 15.21
C GLU A 107 12.70 6.53 14.32
N ALA A 108 11.97 7.64 14.35
CA ALA A 108 10.82 7.90 13.49
C ALA A 108 10.75 9.39 13.16
N GLY A 109 10.74 9.76 11.88
CA GLY A 109 10.60 11.16 11.46
C GLY A 109 11.70 12.10 11.99
N GLY A 110 12.93 11.58 12.19
CA GLY A 110 14.04 12.33 12.80
C GLY A 110 13.95 12.51 14.32
N THR A 111 12.93 11.92 14.97
CA THR A 111 12.82 11.83 16.43
C THR A 111 13.44 10.52 16.90
N GLU A 112 14.39 10.57 17.83
CA GLU A 112 14.92 9.39 18.53
C GLU A 112 14.22 9.26 19.90
N LEU A 113 13.44 8.20 20.07
CA LEU A 113 12.87 7.79 21.34
C LEU A 113 13.82 6.80 22.02
N ARG A 114 14.08 7.00 23.32
CA ARG A 114 14.94 6.12 24.11
C ARG A 114 14.14 5.61 25.31
N VAL A 115 13.83 4.32 25.32
CA VAL A 115 12.93 3.73 26.30
C VAL A 115 13.58 2.50 26.93
N PRO A 116 13.68 2.41 28.27
CA PRO A 116 14.11 1.18 28.92
C PRO A 116 13.08 0.08 28.67
N MET A 117 13.55 -1.13 28.36
CA MET A 117 12.67 -2.28 28.16
C MET A 117 12.52 -3.06 29.46
N GLU A 118 11.31 -3.49 29.75
CA GLU A 118 10.99 -4.31 30.92
C GLU A 118 11.22 -5.79 30.61
N SER A 119 11.90 -6.50 31.51
CA SER A 119 12.14 -7.93 31.37
C SER A 119 10.96 -8.75 31.87
N SER A 120 10.51 -9.70 31.06
CA SER A 120 9.51 -10.70 31.45
C SER A 120 10.11 -11.91 32.18
N GLY A 121 11.44 -11.96 32.32
CA GLY A 121 12.16 -13.00 33.07
C GLY A 121 12.45 -14.30 32.30
N ASP A 122 12.01 -14.40 31.05
CA ASP A 122 12.25 -15.51 30.11
C ASP A 122 13.26 -15.15 29.00
N GLY A 123 13.89 -13.97 29.09
CA GLY A 123 14.76 -13.42 28.06
C GLY A 123 14.04 -12.49 27.08
N ARG A 124 12.71 -12.35 27.19
CA ARG A 124 11.93 -11.34 26.48
C ARG A 124 11.97 -10.01 27.23
N PHE A 125 12.18 -8.95 26.46
CA PHE A 125 12.13 -7.57 26.90
C PHE A 125 11.08 -6.83 26.06
N THR A 126 10.26 -6.00 26.70
CA THR A 126 9.21 -5.23 26.02
C THR A 126 9.27 -3.74 26.37
N ALA A 127 8.85 -2.88 25.46
CA ALA A 127 8.68 -1.45 25.71
C ALA A 127 7.49 -0.92 24.93
N GLN A 128 6.75 0.01 25.54
CA GLN A 128 5.72 0.78 24.85
C GLN A 128 6.35 1.99 24.17
N LEU A 129 5.86 2.29 22.97
CA LEU A 129 6.30 3.39 22.12
C LEU A 129 5.07 4.18 21.68
N ALA A 130 5.19 5.50 21.76
CA ALA A 130 4.27 6.44 21.13
C ALA A 130 4.97 7.03 19.89
N LEU A 131 4.62 6.52 18.71
CA LEU A 131 5.22 6.91 17.43
C LEU A 131 4.41 8.05 16.80
N PRO A 132 5.02 9.18 16.39
CA PRO A 132 4.29 10.26 15.74
C PRO A 132 3.60 9.81 14.44
N LEU A 133 2.31 10.13 14.27
CA LEU A 133 1.54 9.77 13.06
C LEU A 133 1.97 10.55 11.82
N GLU A 134 2.57 11.74 11.99
CA GLU A 134 3.09 12.58 10.90
C GLU A 134 4.51 12.17 10.46
N ALA A 135 5.04 11.04 10.95
CA ALA A 135 6.34 10.55 10.56
C ALA A 135 6.31 10.03 9.12
N ASP A 136 6.47 10.93 8.14
CA ASP A 136 6.70 10.61 6.72
C ASP A 136 8.16 10.16 6.51
N ALA A 137 8.53 9.12 7.25
CA ALA A 137 9.89 8.61 7.30
C ALA A 137 9.92 7.18 7.83
N GLU A 138 10.97 6.49 7.44
CA GLU A 138 11.25 5.15 7.90
C GLU A 138 11.39 5.08 9.42
N ILE A 139 10.81 4.03 10.01
CA ILE A 139 10.88 3.72 11.43
C ILE A 139 11.97 2.69 11.65
N GLY A 140 13.00 3.02 12.43
CA GLY A 140 14.11 2.13 12.74
C GLY A 140 14.18 1.75 14.22
N LEU A 141 14.39 0.47 14.52
CA LEU A 141 14.60 -0.01 15.88
C LEU A 141 16.04 -0.48 16.12
N THR A 142 16.60 -0.09 17.26
CA THR A 142 17.92 -0.52 17.72
C THR A 142 17.86 -0.78 19.22
N VAL A 143 18.53 -1.81 19.72
CA VAL A 143 18.66 -2.05 21.15
C VAL A 143 20.07 -1.82 21.65
N LEU A 144 20.17 -1.29 22.85
CA LEU A 144 21.38 -1.23 23.66
C LEU A 144 21.23 -2.26 24.78
N ILE A 145 22.13 -3.24 24.80
CA ILE A 145 22.13 -4.32 25.80
C ILE A 145 23.32 -4.08 26.71
N SER A 146 23.07 -4.03 28.01
CA SER A 146 24.13 -3.90 29.01
C SER A 146 23.94 -4.96 30.10
N GLY A 147 25.02 -5.64 30.49
CA GLY A 147 24.93 -6.69 31.50
C GLY A 147 26.15 -7.60 31.50
N GLY A 148 26.52 -8.13 32.67
CA GLY A 148 27.67 -9.03 32.79
C GLY A 148 29.03 -8.40 32.42
N GLY A 149 29.13 -7.06 32.42
CA GLY A 149 30.33 -6.31 32.02
C GLY A 149 30.48 -6.10 30.51
N LEU A 150 29.46 -6.43 29.72
CA LEU A 150 29.42 -6.20 28.28
C LEU A 150 28.39 -5.11 27.96
N GLU A 151 28.70 -4.28 26.97
CA GLU A 151 27.76 -3.39 26.30
C GLU A 151 27.70 -3.77 24.82
N SER A 152 26.50 -3.91 24.28
CA SER A 152 26.25 -4.21 22.87
C SER A 152 25.21 -3.26 22.31
N ARG A 153 25.35 -2.91 21.02
CA ARG A 153 24.37 -2.14 20.26
C ARG A 153 24.00 -2.94 19.02
N GLU A 154 22.73 -3.29 18.88
CA GLU A 154 22.26 -4.15 17.80
C GLU A 154 21.08 -3.50 17.08
N LYS A 155 21.17 -3.41 15.74
CA LYS A 155 20.08 -2.97 14.89
C LYS A 155 19.07 -4.11 14.71
N LEU A 156 17.79 -3.81 14.90
CA LEU A 156 16.71 -4.77 14.79
C LEU A 156 16.11 -4.75 13.37
N GLY A 157 14.97 -4.07 13.23
CA GLY A 157 14.21 -3.94 11.99
C GLY A 157 13.95 -2.49 11.59
N ARG A 158 13.46 -2.33 10.36
CA ARG A 158 13.08 -1.04 9.76
C ARG A 158 11.72 -1.21 9.07
N TRP A 159 10.87 -0.19 9.16
CA TRP A 159 9.58 -0.10 8.47
C TRP A 159 9.60 1.12 7.57
N GLY A 160 9.17 0.99 6.32
CA GLY A 160 9.31 2.06 5.33
C GLY A 160 8.61 3.36 5.72
N ASP A 161 7.47 3.25 6.39
CA ASP A 161 6.64 4.36 6.84
C ASP A 161 5.64 3.90 7.92
N ILE A 162 5.06 4.85 8.67
CA ILE A 162 4.05 4.60 9.72
C ILE A 162 2.78 3.90 9.19
N SER A 163 2.41 4.10 7.93
CA SER A 163 1.26 3.44 7.28
C SER A 163 1.31 1.90 7.36
N MET A 164 2.50 1.31 7.46
CA MET A 164 2.68 -0.14 7.63
C MET A 164 2.30 -0.66 9.02
N LEU A 165 2.04 0.24 9.97
CA LEU A 165 1.71 -0.07 11.36
C LEU A 165 0.31 0.44 11.74
N LEU A 166 -0.38 1.15 10.86
CA LEU A 166 -1.72 1.66 11.14
C LEU A 166 -2.76 0.53 11.22
N PRO A 167 -3.84 0.71 12.00
CA PRO A 167 -4.97 -0.21 12.08
C PRO A 167 -5.55 -0.57 10.71
N LEU A 168 -5.68 0.42 9.81
CA LEU A 168 -6.14 0.24 8.44
C LEU A 168 -5.01 0.47 7.44
N GLN A 169 -4.90 -0.44 6.49
CA GLN A 169 -3.87 -0.43 5.45
C GLN A 169 -4.48 -0.54 4.06
N TYR A 170 -3.81 0.09 3.10
CA TYR A 170 -4.20 0.03 1.70
C TYR A 170 -3.87 -1.33 1.09
N GLY A 171 -4.89 -2.11 0.72
CA GLY A 171 -4.77 -3.42 0.10
C GLY A 171 -4.77 -3.42 -1.43
N GLY A 172 -4.97 -2.26 -2.06
CA GLY A 172 -5.01 -2.09 -3.51
C GLY A 172 -6.40 -1.83 -4.08
N VAL A 173 -6.51 -1.84 -5.41
CA VAL A 173 -7.75 -1.59 -6.17
C VAL A 173 -8.02 -2.77 -7.13
N GLY A 174 -9.29 -3.11 -7.31
CA GLY A 174 -9.80 -3.88 -8.45
C GLY A 174 -11.10 -3.22 -8.93
N TRP A 175 -11.67 -3.30 -10.11
CA TRP A 175 -11.33 -3.81 -11.44
C TRP A 175 -11.52 -2.65 -12.45
N SER A 176 -11.23 -2.87 -13.74
CA SER A 176 -11.29 -1.94 -14.89
C SER A 176 -10.96 -0.46 -14.62
N GLY A 177 -9.80 -0.02 -15.11
CA GLY A 177 -9.48 1.41 -15.20
C GLY A 177 -10.60 2.21 -15.89
N PRO A 178 -10.69 3.50 -15.60
CA PRO A 178 -11.78 4.33 -16.11
C PRO A 178 -11.73 4.39 -17.64
N SER A 179 -12.89 4.17 -18.25
CA SER A 179 -13.10 4.40 -19.67
C SER A 179 -13.62 5.81 -19.88
N TYR A 180 -13.24 6.44 -20.99
CA TYR A 180 -13.75 7.74 -21.38
C TYR A 180 -14.56 7.63 -22.67
N ALA A 181 -15.83 8.00 -22.62
CA ALA A 181 -16.71 8.00 -23.78
C ALA A 181 -17.75 9.13 -23.67
N ASN A 182 -18.02 9.80 -24.80
CA ASN A 182 -19.07 10.83 -24.90
C ASN A 182 -18.99 11.95 -23.84
N GLY A 183 -17.79 12.39 -23.46
CA GLY A 183 -17.62 13.46 -22.45
C GLY A 183 -17.74 12.99 -21.00
N ARG A 184 -17.64 11.67 -20.76
CA ARG A 184 -17.78 11.07 -19.43
C ARG A 184 -16.69 10.05 -19.17
N ALA A 185 -16.09 10.12 -17.98
CA ALA A 185 -15.29 9.05 -17.42
C ALA A 185 -16.19 8.12 -16.60
N GLU A 186 -16.04 6.81 -16.78
CA GLU A 186 -16.90 5.80 -16.15
C GLU A 186 -16.09 4.56 -15.75
N SER A 187 -16.43 3.95 -14.60
CA SER A 187 -15.75 2.75 -14.08
C SER A 187 -16.62 2.00 -13.07
N ASN A 188 -16.39 0.68 -12.97
CA ASN A 188 -16.72 -0.09 -11.78
C ASN A 188 -15.42 -0.37 -11.04
N PHE A 189 -15.31 0.08 -9.80
CA PHE A 189 -14.12 -0.15 -8.98
C PHE A 189 -14.51 -0.56 -7.57
N HIS A 190 -13.53 -1.11 -6.86
CA HIS A 190 -13.49 -1.23 -5.43
C HIS A 190 -12.09 -0.91 -4.92
N ILE A 191 -12.02 -0.45 -3.68
CA ILE A 191 -10.80 -0.40 -2.89
C ILE A 191 -10.77 -1.59 -1.93
N THR A 192 -9.58 -2.15 -1.73
CA THR A 192 -9.31 -3.18 -0.73
C THR A 192 -8.64 -2.52 0.47
N ILE A 193 -9.16 -2.80 1.65
CA ILE A 193 -8.61 -2.37 2.93
C ILE A 193 -8.24 -3.61 3.74
N GLU A 194 -7.06 -3.57 4.35
CA GLU A 194 -6.50 -4.64 5.16
C GLU A 194 -6.27 -4.15 6.59
N GLY A 195 -6.21 -5.07 7.55
CA GLY A 195 -5.84 -4.75 8.92
C GLY A 195 -4.39 -5.14 9.20
N PHE A 196 -3.73 -4.44 10.12
CA PHE A 196 -2.41 -4.85 10.58
C PHE A 196 -2.42 -6.32 11.03
N GLY A 197 -1.59 -7.16 10.41
CA GLY A 197 -1.44 -8.56 10.80
C GLY A 197 -2.63 -9.47 10.47
N GLY A 198 -3.61 -9.02 9.67
CA GLY A 198 -4.68 -9.89 9.21
C GLY A 198 -5.97 -9.18 8.79
N ALA A 199 -7.04 -9.43 9.55
CA ALA A 199 -8.38 -9.03 9.16
C ALA A 199 -8.59 -7.51 9.27
N ALA A 200 -9.24 -6.93 8.27
CA ALA A 200 -9.60 -5.52 8.28
C ALA A 200 -10.62 -5.25 9.41
N PRO A 201 -10.36 -4.28 10.31
CA PRO A 201 -11.35 -3.85 11.27
C PRO A 201 -12.54 -3.18 10.57
N GLU A 202 -13.68 -3.16 11.26
CA GLU A 202 -14.86 -2.44 10.79
C GLU A 202 -14.61 -0.93 10.80
N VAL A 203 -15.14 -0.24 9.78
CA VAL A 203 -14.97 1.21 9.62
C VAL A 203 -16.32 1.91 9.53
N SER A 204 -16.33 3.19 9.86
CA SER A 204 -17.49 4.07 9.73
C SER A 204 -17.22 5.19 8.72
N GLU A 205 -18.28 5.92 8.36
CA GLU A 205 -18.20 7.09 7.45
C GLU A 205 -17.49 6.79 6.12
N ALA A 206 -17.64 5.55 5.64
CA ALA A 206 -17.02 5.11 4.39
C ALA A 206 -17.65 5.83 3.19
N ALA A 207 -16.82 6.53 2.41
CA ALA A 207 -17.24 7.31 1.25
C ALA A 207 -16.15 7.39 0.18
N PHE A 208 -16.56 7.76 -1.04
CA PHE A 208 -15.66 8.09 -2.13
C PHE A 208 -15.79 9.57 -2.48
N ALA A 209 -14.70 10.31 -2.35
CA ALA A 209 -14.59 11.69 -2.79
C ALA A 209 -13.89 11.75 -4.15
N VAL A 210 -14.50 12.49 -5.09
CA VAL A 210 -13.98 12.66 -6.45
C VAL A 210 -13.55 14.10 -6.64
N TYR A 211 -12.31 14.27 -7.07
CA TYR A 211 -11.70 15.56 -7.35
C TYR A 211 -11.42 15.69 -8.84
N ARG A 212 -11.70 16.86 -9.40
CA ARG A 212 -11.33 17.25 -10.76
C ARG A 212 -10.46 18.48 -10.72
N ASN A 213 -9.25 18.39 -11.25
CA ASN A 213 -8.24 19.44 -11.23
C ASN A 213 -7.97 19.98 -9.81
N GLY A 214 -8.04 19.08 -8.81
CA GLY A 214 -7.85 19.40 -7.40
C GLY A 214 -9.08 19.95 -6.66
N GLU A 215 -10.20 20.16 -7.35
CA GLU A 215 -11.46 20.62 -6.73
C GLU A 215 -12.42 19.44 -6.51
N ALA A 216 -13.01 19.33 -5.32
CA ALA A 216 -14.01 18.30 -5.03
C ALA A 216 -15.28 18.54 -5.88
N VAL A 217 -15.71 17.53 -6.63
CA VAL A 217 -16.83 17.63 -7.58
C VAL A 217 -17.96 16.64 -7.31
N GLN A 218 -17.68 15.50 -6.70
CA GLN A 218 -18.69 14.50 -6.34
C GLN A 218 -18.29 13.76 -5.06
N GLU A 219 -19.28 13.27 -4.33
CA GLU A 219 -19.13 12.40 -3.18
C GLU A 219 -20.17 11.29 -3.26
N PHE A 220 -19.76 10.07 -2.94
CA PHE A 220 -20.63 8.89 -2.91
C PHE A 220 -20.45 8.18 -1.58
N GLY A 221 -21.54 7.67 -1.01
CA GLY A 221 -21.42 6.68 0.06
C GLY A 221 -20.67 5.44 -0.45
N ALA A 222 -20.04 4.69 0.45
CA ALA A 222 -19.42 3.42 0.13
C ALA A 222 -20.23 2.26 0.72
N VAL A 223 -20.28 1.16 -0.03
CA VAL A 223 -20.89 -0.11 0.39
C VAL A 223 -19.91 -1.26 0.16
N ALA A 224 -20.10 -2.37 0.88
CA ALA A 224 -19.32 -3.58 0.63
C ALA A 224 -19.51 -4.05 -0.81
N ASP A 225 -18.43 -4.37 -1.52
CA ASP A 225 -18.50 -4.87 -2.89
C ASP A 225 -19.16 -6.25 -2.92
N PRO A 226 -20.35 -6.41 -3.56
CA PRO A 226 -21.07 -7.68 -3.59
C PRO A 226 -20.36 -8.76 -4.41
N HIS A 227 -19.36 -8.40 -5.22
CA HIS A 227 -18.57 -9.32 -6.05
C HIS A 227 -17.20 -9.65 -5.46
N SER A 228 -16.88 -9.14 -4.27
CA SER A 228 -15.58 -9.36 -3.67
C SER A 228 -15.38 -10.80 -3.20
N PRO A 229 -14.11 -11.26 -3.10
CA PRO A 229 -13.78 -12.48 -2.38
C PRO A 229 -14.28 -12.44 -0.94
N GLN A 230 -14.63 -13.61 -0.41
CA GLN A 230 -14.94 -13.80 1.01
C GLN A 230 -13.66 -14.18 1.74
N ASP A 231 -12.81 -13.19 2.00
CA ASP A 231 -11.58 -13.34 2.79
C ASP A 231 -11.56 -12.34 3.96
N SER A 232 -10.40 -12.19 4.62
CA SER A 232 -10.26 -11.34 5.81
C SER A 232 -10.16 -9.84 5.49
N ARG A 233 -10.16 -9.45 4.21
CA ARG A 233 -10.01 -8.06 3.77
C ARG A 233 -11.39 -7.43 3.56
N ALA A 234 -11.44 -6.11 3.65
CA ALA A 234 -12.65 -5.36 3.38
C ALA A 234 -12.58 -4.76 1.97
N TYR A 235 -13.68 -4.87 1.22
CA TYR A 235 -13.77 -4.37 -0.15
C TYR A 235 -14.93 -3.40 -0.24
N TYR A 236 -14.66 -2.16 -0.67
CA TYR A 236 -15.67 -1.11 -0.76
C TYR A 236 -15.81 -0.61 -2.19
N THR A 237 -17.05 -0.38 -2.62
CA THR A 237 -17.42 0.22 -3.91
C THR A 237 -18.45 1.32 -3.69
N VAL A 238 -18.73 2.12 -4.72
CA VAL A 238 -19.68 3.23 -4.64
C VAL A 238 -21.12 2.74 -4.40
N ASP A 239 -21.85 3.47 -3.56
CA ASP A 239 -23.29 3.26 -3.31
C ASP A 239 -24.14 3.94 -4.39
N THR A 240 -24.06 3.37 -5.59
CA THR A 240 -24.86 3.80 -6.75
C THR A 240 -25.60 2.61 -7.34
N GLU A 241 -26.51 2.89 -8.27
CA GLU A 241 -27.15 1.83 -9.03
C GLU A 241 -26.08 1.00 -9.75
N HIS A 242 -26.06 -0.31 -9.49
CA HIS A 242 -25.08 -1.26 -10.02
C HIS A 242 -23.62 -1.01 -9.62
N ASN A 243 -23.35 -0.21 -8.58
CA ASN A 243 -21.98 0.11 -8.12
C ASN A 243 -21.11 0.75 -9.22
N PHE A 244 -21.77 1.50 -10.12
CA PHE A 244 -21.18 2.15 -11.27
C PHE A 244 -20.91 3.62 -11.00
N TRP A 245 -19.67 4.06 -11.20
CA TRP A 245 -19.25 5.45 -11.08
C TRP A 245 -19.21 6.14 -12.44
N SER A 246 -19.63 7.41 -12.50
CA SER A 246 -19.47 8.24 -13.70
C SER A 246 -19.32 9.75 -13.39
N LEU A 247 -18.51 10.43 -14.18
CA LEU A 247 -18.23 11.86 -14.07
C LEU A 247 -18.17 12.52 -15.45
N GLU A 248 -18.81 13.69 -15.60
CA GLU A 248 -18.61 14.53 -16.78
C GLU A 248 -17.27 15.26 -16.71
N CYS A 249 -16.44 15.07 -17.73
CA CYS A 249 -15.11 15.66 -17.82
C CYS A 249 -14.70 15.90 -19.28
N GLU A 250 -13.71 16.76 -19.46
CA GLU A 250 -13.10 17.03 -20.76
C GLU A 250 -11.71 16.36 -20.85
N PRO A 251 -11.23 16.04 -22.06
CA PRO A 251 -9.87 15.54 -22.21
C PRO A 251 -8.85 16.53 -21.64
N GLY A 252 -7.95 16.05 -20.80
CA GLY A 252 -6.98 16.85 -20.06
C GLY A 252 -7.37 17.18 -18.62
N ASP A 253 -8.60 16.89 -18.19
CA ASP A 253 -8.97 16.97 -16.77
C ASP A 253 -8.22 15.91 -15.95
N ALA A 254 -7.58 16.35 -14.86
CA ALA A 254 -6.96 15.47 -13.88
C ALA A 254 -8.02 15.02 -12.85
N ILE A 255 -8.29 13.73 -12.77
CA ILE A 255 -9.28 13.14 -11.88
C ILE A 255 -8.58 12.36 -10.77
N GLU A 256 -8.94 12.63 -9.52
CA GLU A 256 -8.59 11.78 -8.37
C GLU A 256 -9.87 11.22 -7.74
N ILE A 257 -9.83 9.94 -7.38
CA ILE A 257 -10.85 9.30 -6.54
C ILE A 257 -10.17 8.85 -5.26
N ARG A 258 -10.68 9.32 -4.13
CA ARG A 258 -10.19 9.03 -2.79
C ARG A 258 -11.25 8.30 -1.99
N PHE A 259 -10.83 7.29 -1.24
CA PHE A 259 -11.70 6.60 -0.29
C PHE A 259 -11.45 7.15 1.11
N THR A 260 -12.52 7.58 1.77
CA THR A 260 -12.48 8.09 3.13
C THR A 260 -13.18 7.14 4.09
N CYS A 261 -12.62 6.92 5.27
CA CYS A 261 -13.28 6.18 6.35
C CYS A 261 -12.69 6.55 7.71
N VAL A 262 -13.37 6.13 8.78
CA VAL A 262 -12.92 6.32 10.18
C VAL A 262 -12.85 4.95 10.87
N ASP A 263 -11.73 4.67 11.53
CA ASP A 263 -11.53 3.42 12.28
C ASP A 263 -12.18 3.43 13.67
N GLY A 264 -12.01 2.35 14.42
CA GLY A 264 -12.56 2.20 15.76
C GLY A 264 -11.95 3.11 16.83
N ASP A 265 -10.76 3.67 16.58
CA ASP A 265 -10.06 4.60 17.48
C ASP A 265 -10.40 6.06 17.15
N GLY A 266 -11.16 6.30 16.08
CA GLY A 266 -11.60 7.63 15.65
C GLY A 266 -10.63 8.32 14.69
N LEU A 267 -9.59 7.62 14.22
CA LEU A 267 -8.68 8.12 13.20
C LEU A 267 -9.34 8.01 11.83
N GLY A 268 -9.36 9.13 11.12
CA GLY A 268 -9.82 9.25 9.76
C GLY A 268 -8.70 8.97 8.76
N TYR A 269 -9.04 8.30 7.67
CA TYR A 269 -8.14 7.92 6.59
C TYR A 269 -8.70 8.44 5.28
N GLU A 270 -7.87 9.07 4.45
CA GLU A 270 -8.17 9.42 3.07
C GLU A 270 -7.12 8.74 2.16
N PHE A 271 -7.50 7.59 1.61
CA PHE A 271 -6.66 6.81 0.69
C PHE A 271 -6.85 7.29 -0.74
N LEU A 272 -5.77 7.59 -1.45
CA LEU A 272 -5.81 7.77 -2.90
C LEU A 272 -6.00 6.40 -3.56
N MET A 273 -7.18 6.19 -4.13
CA MET A 273 -7.50 4.95 -4.83
C MET A 273 -7.10 5.03 -6.30
N LEU A 274 -7.45 6.12 -6.98
CA LEU A 274 -7.26 6.25 -8.42
C LEU A 274 -6.87 7.69 -8.78
N SER A 275 -5.87 7.85 -9.65
CA SER A 275 -5.50 9.11 -10.27
C SER A 275 -5.33 8.88 -11.76
N PHE A 276 -5.95 9.70 -12.61
CA PHE A 276 -5.78 9.63 -14.06
C PHE A 276 -6.10 10.96 -14.73
N ASN A 277 -5.59 11.15 -15.94
CA ASN A 277 -6.03 12.24 -16.82
C ASN A 277 -7.08 11.70 -17.78
N ALA A 278 -8.21 12.41 -17.91
CA ALA A 278 -9.20 12.10 -18.92
C ALA A 278 -8.54 12.21 -20.31
N ALA A 279 -8.54 11.13 -21.08
CA ALA A 279 -7.93 11.06 -22.41
C ALA A 279 -8.98 10.71 -23.46
N GLU A 280 -8.80 11.18 -24.70
CA GLU A 280 -9.68 10.81 -25.81
C GLU A 280 -9.58 9.32 -26.18
N GLU A 281 -8.50 8.63 -25.77
CA GLU A 281 -8.30 7.21 -26.00
C GLU A 281 -8.97 6.36 -24.91
N GLU A 282 -9.59 5.25 -25.32
CA GLU A 282 -10.55 4.41 -24.57
C GLU A 282 -10.06 3.89 -23.21
N ASN A 283 -8.73 3.93 -22.97
CA ASN A 283 -8.10 3.53 -21.72
C ASN A 283 -7.24 4.67 -21.19
N ALA A 284 -7.67 5.34 -20.12
CA ALA A 284 -6.77 6.18 -19.36
C ALA A 284 -5.82 5.25 -18.58
N THR A 285 -4.52 5.37 -18.80
CA THR A 285 -3.53 4.77 -17.89
C THR A 285 -3.62 5.51 -16.57
N ALA A 286 -4.01 4.81 -15.50
CA ALA A 286 -3.91 5.35 -14.16
C ALA A 286 -2.45 5.68 -13.86
N ASP A 287 -2.18 6.88 -13.35
CA ASP A 287 -0.85 7.23 -12.86
C ASP A 287 -0.50 6.30 -11.70
N ASP A 288 0.75 5.85 -11.62
CA ASP A 288 1.20 5.05 -10.48
C ASP A 288 1.32 5.97 -9.26
N PRO A 289 0.43 5.88 -8.26
CA PRO A 289 0.47 6.80 -7.14
C PRO A 289 1.69 6.54 -6.22
N ALA A 290 2.49 5.50 -6.50
CA ALA A 290 3.72 5.16 -5.80
C ALA A 290 4.88 6.16 -5.99
N GLU A 291 4.78 7.15 -6.90
CA GLU A 291 5.82 8.19 -7.05
C GLU A 291 5.80 9.24 -5.93
N ASP A 292 4.71 9.34 -5.16
CA ASP A 292 4.57 10.26 -4.02
C ASP A 292 3.80 9.57 -2.87
N PRO A 293 4.52 8.94 -1.91
CA PRO A 293 3.89 8.21 -0.80
C PRO A 293 2.97 9.08 0.05
N GLY A 294 3.31 10.36 0.25
CA GLY A 294 2.48 11.32 0.99
C GLY A 294 1.16 11.68 0.29
N ARG A 295 1.04 11.35 -1.01
CA ARG A 295 -0.21 11.49 -1.77
C ARG A 295 -1.15 10.29 -1.59
N LEU A 296 -0.61 9.12 -1.19
CA LEU A 296 -1.34 7.86 -1.05
C LEU A 296 -2.30 7.84 0.12
N LEU A 297 -1.91 8.44 1.24
CA LEU A 297 -2.68 8.40 2.48
C LEU A 297 -2.60 9.74 3.18
N ARG A 298 -3.75 10.25 3.60
CA ARG A 298 -3.83 11.34 4.56
C ARG A 298 -4.59 10.88 5.79
N LEU A 299 -4.11 11.31 6.94
CA LEU A 299 -4.73 11.05 8.22
C LEU A 299 -5.44 12.32 8.70
N PHE A 300 -6.58 12.16 9.36
CA PHE A 300 -7.33 13.27 9.95
C PHE A 300 -8.07 12.82 11.20
N TRP A 301 -8.46 13.77 12.04
CA TRP A 301 -9.34 13.53 13.18
C TRP A 301 -10.66 14.24 12.90
N ASN A 302 -11.79 13.59 13.19
CA ASN A 302 -13.10 14.24 13.12
C ASN A 302 -13.23 15.26 14.27
N GLU A 303 -13.50 16.52 13.93
CA GLU A 303 -13.80 17.60 14.90
C GLU A 303 -15.18 17.47 15.56
#